data_AF-A0A7X2H732-F1
#
_entry.id   AF-A0A7X2H732-F1
#
_cell.length_a   1.000
_cell.length_b   1.000
_cell.length_c   1.000
_cell.angle_alpha   90.00
_cell.angle_beta   90.00
_cell.angle_gamma   90.00
#
_symmetry.space_group_name_H-M   'P 1'
#
loop_
_entity.id
_entity.type
_entity.pdbx_description
1 polymer ?
#
loop_
_entity_poly.entity_id
_entity_poly.type
_entity_poly.pdbx_seq_one_letter_code
_entity_poly.pdbx_strand_id
1 'polypeptide(L)'
;MGRRSPKVEVHLDSGDIKSLTEQEIRAILRAAEELIMTGGRNMLALILKGSKDKRILQHELQRSPVYGYYQDLKLDEIMHRIDWMIRNRYLKIEYSDRLPMIVFSDIGWAIERETYAEELLLKLTSMLDERDYIYVETLKDRNRGMILLLIEKIKETGNVRFVPLLRAWHAIEYKKVQAELQNAVQYLLQEGQIK
;
A
#
# COMPACT_ATOMS: atom_id res chain seq x y z
N MET A 1 -18.48 -10.48 -36.25
CA MET A 1 -17.49 -9.83 -35.38
C MET A 1 -18.18 -8.69 -34.64
N GLY A 2 -18.37 -8.81 -33.32
CA GLY A 2 -19.08 -7.79 -32.54
C GLY A 2 -18.28 -6.49 -32.49
N ARG A 3 -18.96 -5.34 -32.69
CA ARG A 3 -18.40 -4.00 -32.54
C ARG A 3 -17.82 -3.88 -31.13
N ARG A 4 -16.49 -3.71 -30.98
CA ARG A 4 -15.89 -3.36 -29.68
C ARG A 4 -16.50 -2.05 -29.21
N SER A 5 -17.10 -2.06 -28.02
CA SER A 5 -17.64 -0.85 -27.40
C SER A 5 -16.53 0.17 -27.17
N PRO A 6 -16.79 1.47 -27.34
CA PRO A 6 -15.77 2.50 -27.12
C PRO A 6 -15.32 2.52 -25.65
N LYS A 7 -14.04 2.84 -25.45
CA LYS A 7 -13.47 3.07 -24.12
C LYS A 7 -14.17 4.27 -23.47
N VAL A 8 -14.39 4.18 -22.16
CA VAL A 8 -14.90 5.33 -21.39
C VAL A 8 -13.85 6.43 -21.42
N GLU A 9 -14.20 7.60 -21.96
CA GLU A 9 -13.28 8.71 -22.06
C GLU A 9 -12.92 9.25 -20.67
N VAL A 10 -11.67 9.65 -20.53
CA VAL A 10 -11.10 10.17 -19.30
C VAL A 10 -10.60 11.58 -19.56
N HIS A 11 -11.26 12.55 -18.92
CA HIS A 11 -10.77 13.92 -18.82
C HIS A 11 -10.13 14.12 -17.45
N LEU A 12 -8.84 14.48 -17.42
CA LEU A 12 -8.16 14.82 -16.18
C LEU A 12 -8.29 16.32 -15.95
N ASP A 13 -8.72 16.74 -14.77
CA ASP A 13 -8.76 18.14 -14.36
C ASP A 13 -8.23 18.29 -12.92
N SER A 14 -7.13 19.02 -12.77
CA SER A 14 -6.50 19.28 -11.46
C SER A 14 -6.97 20.56 -10.79
N GLY A 15 -7.92 21.29 -11.38
CA GLY A 15 -8.31 22.61 -10.90
C GLY A 15 -7.10 23.53 -10.70
N ASP A 16 -7.07 24.25 -9.58
CA ASP A 16 -5.98 25.18 -9.22
C ASP A 16 -4.83 24.53 -8.42
N ILE A 17 -4.80 23.20 -8.32
CA ILE A 17 -3.79 22.49 -7.51
C ILE A 17 -2.42 22.58 -8.19
N LYS A 18 -1.48 23.25 -7.52
CA LYS A 18 -0.08 23.36 -7.97
C LYS A 18 0.79 22.23 -7.44
N SER A 19 0.56 21.82 -6.19
CA SER A 19 1.33 20.78 -5.50
C SER A 19 0.48 20.12 -4.43
N LEU A 20 0.81 18.88 -4.10
CA LEU A 20 0.32 18.18 -2.91
C LEU A 20 1.46 18.00 -1.91
N THR A 21 1.12 18.01 -0.63
CA THR A 21 2.08 17.65 0.42
C THR A 21 2.42 16.16 0.36
N GLU A 22 3.54 15.78 0.97
CA GLU A 22 3.94 14.37 1.05
C GLU A 22 2.91 13.49 1.75
N GLN A 23 2.23 14.03 2.77
CA GLN A 23 1.14 13.34 3.48
C GLN A 23 -0.08 13.14 2.57
N GLU A 24 -0.46 14.15 1.80
CA GLU A 24 -1.55 14.03 0.82
C GLU A 24 -1.23 13.00 -0.27
N ILE A 25 0.01 12.99 -0.77
CA ILE A 25 0.50 12.00 -1.74
C ILE A 25 0.41 10.59 -1.17
N ARG A 26 0.95 10.36 0.03
CA ARG A 26 0.88 9.07 0.72
C ARG A 26 -0.57 8.65 0.97
N ALA A 27 -1.43 9.55 1.44
CA ALA A 27 -2.84 9.24 1.70
C ALA A 27 -3.58 8.79 0.44
N ILE A 28 -3.36 9.45 -0.70
CA ILE A 28 -3.98 9.06 -1.97
C ILE A 28 -3.44 7.71 -2.46
N LEU A 29 -2.13 7.47 -2.36
CA LEU A 29 -1.53 6.19 -2.74
C LEU A 29 -2.02 5.04 -1.85
N ARG A 30 -2.07 5.27 -0.54
CA ARG A 30 -2.56 4.32 0.46
C ARG A 30 -4.01 3.95 0.25
N ALA A 31 -4.85 4.92 -0.11
CA ALA A 31 -6.25 4.66 -0.47
C ALA A 31 -6.38 3.90 -1.80
N ALA A 32 -5.42 4.06 -2.71
CA ALA A 32 -5.44 3.42 -4.02
C ALA A 32 -5.09 1.92 -3.98
N GLU A 33 -4.32 1.46 -2.98
CA GLU A 33 -3.94 0.04 -2.81
C GLU A 33 -5.15 -0.91 -2.92
N GLU A 34 -6.24 -0.59 -2.24
CA GLU A 34 -7.48 -1.39 -2.24
C GLU A 34 -8.20 -1.42 -3.61
N LEU A 35 -7.80 -0.55 -4.54
CA LEU A 35 -8.45 -0.33 -5.84
C LEU A 35 -7.58 -0.67 -7.04
N ILE A 36 -6.31 -1.06 -6.84
CA ILE A 36 -5.40 -1.30 -7.96
C ILE A 36 -5.96 -2.40 -8.87
N MET A 37 -6.12 -2.05 -10.15
CA MET A 37 -6.73 -2.91 -11.19
C MET A 37 -8.21 -3.31 -10.96
N THR A 38 -8.87 -2.82 -9.91
CA THR A 38 -10.27 -3.18 -9.55
C THR A 38 -11.20 -1.97 -9.41
N GLY A 39 -10.67 -0.75 -9.27
CA GLY A 39 -11.44 0.48 -9.19
C GLY A 39 -10.86 1.65 -10.00
N GLY A 40 -11.73 2.62 -10.31
CA GLY A 40 -11.36 3.88 -10.96
C GLY A 40 -11.35 5.06 -9.99
N ARG A 41 -10.98 6.24 -10.50
CA ARG A 41 -10.86 7.50 -9.75
C ARG A 41 -12.04 7.86 -8.84
N ASN A 42 -13.27 7.57 -9.28
CA ASN A 42 -14.47 7.95 -8.52
C ASN A 42 -14.55 7.14 -7.22
N MET A 43 -14.18 5.86 -7.28
CA MET A 43 -14.17 5.01 -6.09
C MET A 43 -13.06 5.43 -5.13
N LEU A 44 -11.88 5.80 -5.66
CA LEU A 44 -10.78 6.35 -4.87
C LEU A 44 -11.20 7.65 -4.15
N ALA A 45 -11.89 8.55 -4.84
CA ALA A 45 -12.42 9.77 -4.24
C ALA A 45 -13.43 9.48 -3.11
N LEU A 46 -14.28 8.46 -3.28
CA LEU A 46 -15.26 8.06 -2.27
C LEU A 46 -14.60 7.46 -1.02
N ILE A 47 -13.51 6.68 -1.16
CA ILE A 47 -12.71 6.21 -0.02
C ILE A 47 -12.15 7.40 0.75
N LEU A 48 -11.43 8.29 0.05
CA LEU A 48 -10.80 9.46 0.66
C LEU A 48 -11.81 10.42 1.29
N LYS A 49 -13.02 10.52 0.74
CA LYS A 49 -14.12 11.32 1.30
C LYS A 49 -14.75 10.69 2.56
N GLY A 50 -14.57 9.39 2.80
CA GLY A 50 -15.28 8.69 3.88
C GLY A 50 -16.75 8.43 3.51
N SER A 51 -17.04 8.17 2.24
CA SER A 51 -18.41 8.01 1.76
C SER A 51 -19.05 6.69 2.21
N LYS A 52 -20.33 6.75 2.62
CA LYS A 52 -21.16 5.58 2.93
C LYS A 52 -21.82 4.95 1.69
N ASP A 53 -21.27 5.20 0.49
CA ASP A 53 -21.72 4.56 -0.75
C ASP A 53 -21.76 3.03 -0.58
N LYS A 54 -22.83 2.40 -1.07
CA LYS A 54 -23.08 0.96 -0.89
C LYS A 54 -21.89 0.11 -1.34
N ARG A 55 -21.20 0.49 -2.42
CA ARG A 55 -20.06 -0.26 -2.96
C ARG A 55 -18.85 -0.19 -2.05
N ILE A 56 -18.61 0.95 -1.40
CA ILE A 56 -17.54 1.09 -0.39
C ILE A 56 -17.76 0.08 0.72
N LEU A 57 -18.99 0.04 1.26
CA LEU A 57 -19.33 -0.86 2.37
C LEU A 57 -19.33 -2.33 1.96
N GLN A 58 -19.86 -2.64 0.78
CA GLN A 58 -19.93 -4.01 0.25
C GLN A 58 -18.55 -4.64 0.02
N HIS A 59 -17.56 -3.83 -0.35
CA HIS A 59 -16.19 -4.27 -0.57
C HIS A 59 -15.28 -3.98 0.62
N GLU A 60 -15.85 -3.59 1.77
CA GLU A 60 -15.14 -3.26 3.01
C GLU A 60 -14.04 -2.19 2.87
N LEU A 61 -14.16 -1.31 1.87
CA LEU A 61 -13.17 -0.28 1.55
C LEU A 61 -13.06 0.79 2.65
N GLN A 62 -14.05 0.86 3.57
CA GLN A 62 -13.98 1.69 4.77
C GLN A 62 -12.93 1.22 5.78
N ARG A 63 -12.32 0.03 5.59
CA ARG A 63 -11.23 -0.46 6.45
C ARG A 63 -9.88 0.17 6.13
N SER A 64 -9.77 0.91 5.01
CA SER A 64 -8.55 1.63 4.66
C SER A 64 -8.14 2.57 5.81
N PRO A 65 -6.85 2.61 6.21
CA PRO A 65 -6.39 3.48 7.30
C PRO A 65 -6.56 4.97 7.02
N VAL A 66 -6.77 5.33 5.75
CA VAL A 66 -6.95 6.70 5.26
C VAL A 66 -8.38 6.97 4.78
N TYR A 67 -9.33 6.11 5.15
CA TYR A 67 -10.75 6.33 4.86
C TYR A 67 -11.23 7.63 5.52
N GLY A 68 -11.78 8.54 4.72
CA GLY A 68 -12.20 9.85 5.22
C GLY A 68 -11.05 10.85 5.46
N TYR A 69 -9.83 10.61 4.95
CA TYR A 69 -8.72 11.56 5.05
C TYR A 69 -9.09 12.98 4.57
N TYR A 70 -9.94 13.08 3.54
CA TYR A 70 -10.50 14.33 3.04
C TYR A 70 -12.00 14.49 3.36
N GLN A 71 -12.45 14.05 4.53
CA GLN A 71 -13.86 14.13 4.94
C GLN A 71 -14.42 15.56 4.88
N ASP A 72 -13.58 16.58 5.04
CA ASP A 72 -14.00 17.99 5.04
C ASP A 72 -14.02 18.62 3.64
N LEU A 73 -13.42 17.98 2.63
CA LEU A 73 -13.36 18.50 1.26
C LEU A 73 -14.57 18.08 0.43
N LYS A 74 -14.97 18.89 -0.55
CA LYS A 74 -15.95 18.49 -1.55
C LYS A 74 -15.38 17.38 -2.44
N LEU A 75 -16.25 16.55 -3.00
CA LEU A 75 -15.83 15.43 -3.84
C LEU A 75 -15.01 15.90 -5.05
N ASP A 76 -15.40 17.02 -5.63
CA ASP A 76 -14.78 17.66 -6.78
C ASP A 76 -13.33 18.09 -6.46
N GLU A 77 -13.10 18.63 -5.26
CA GLU A 77 -11.77 19.01 -4.76
C GLU A 77 -10.86 17.79 -4.54
N ILE A 78 -11.44 16.65 -4.12
CA ILE A 78 -10.72 15.37 -4.00
C ILE A 78 -10.37 14.82 -5.39
N MET A 79 -11.31 14.90 -6.33
CA MET A 79 -11.10 14.49 -7.72
C MET A 79 -9.97 15.28 -8.37
N HIS A 80 -9.89 16.59 -8.15
CA HIS A 80 -8.78 17.41 -8.63
C HIS A 80 -7.42 16.94 -8.09
N ARG A 81 -7.34 16.52 -6.82
CA ARG A 81 -6.11 15.98 -6.22
C ARG A 81 -5.71 14.65 -6.85
N ILE A 82 -6.67 13.77 -7.09
CA ILE A 82 -6.43 12.48 -7.77
C ILE A 82 -5.96 12.72 -9.21
N ASP A 83 -6.60 13.63 -9.94
CA ASP A 83 -6.21 13.94 -11.31
C ASP A 83 -4.82 14.61 -11.36
N TRP A 84 -4.48 15.43 -10.37
CA TRP A 84 -3.11 15.94 -10.18
C TRP A 84 -2.11 14.80 -9.97
N MET A 85 -2.44 13.79 -9.15
CA MET A 85 -1.58 12.61 -8.93
C MET A 85 -1.34 11.81 -10.22
N ILE A 86 -2.35 11.72 -11.09
CA ILE A 86 -2.23 11.03 -12.37
C ILE A 86 -1.38 11.85 -13.36
N ARG A 87 -1.62 13.17 -13.47
CA ARG A 87 -0.84 14.06 -14.34
C ARG A 87 0.64 14.11 -13.93
N ASN A 88 0.93 14.08 -12.63
CA ASN A 88 2.28 14.07 -12.08
C ASN A 88 2.90 12.66 -11.97
N ARG A 89 2.26 11.65 -12.59
CA ARG A 89 2.78 10.30 -12.72
C ARG A 89 3.05 9.59 -11.39
N TYR A 90 2.28 9.86 -10.35
CA TYR A 90 2.22 9.00 -9.16
C TYR A 90 1.27 7.84 -9.39
N LEU A 91 0.13 8.12 -10.03
CA LEU A 91 -0.84 7.13 -10.49
C LEU A 91 -0.87 7.09 -12.02
N LYS A 92 -1.33 5.98 -12.58
CA LYS A 92 -1.60 5.81 -14.01
C LYS A 92 -3.03 5.29 -14.18
N ILE A 93 -3.55 5.44 -15.39
CA ILE A 93 -4.81 4.83 -15.80
C ILE A 93 -4.50 3.75 -16.82
N GLU A 94 -4.97 2.54 -16.54
CA GLU A 94 -4.96 1.42 -17.47
C GLU A 94 -6.39 0.99 -17.76
N TYR A 95 -6.63 0.43 -18.95
CA TYR A 95 -7.96 -0.02 -19.34
C TYR A 95 -8.08 -1.52 -19.21
N SER A 96 -9.03 -1.97 -18.40
CA SER A 96 -9.54 -3.33 -18.44
C SER A 96 -10.79 -3.33 -19.33
N ASP A 97 -10.67 -3.91 -20.53
CA ASP A 97 -11.64 -3.77 -21.62
C ASP A 97 -11.93 -2.28 -21.93
N ARG A 98 -13.09 -1.78 -21.50
CA ARG A 98 -13.53 -0.39 -21.69
C ARG A 98 -13.40 0.49 -20.44
N LEU A 99 -13.11 -0.10 -19.27
CA LEU A 99 -13.16 0.60 -17.98
C LEU A 99 -11.77 1.10 -17.56
N PRO A 100 -11.63 2.38 -17.18
CA PRO A 100 -10.39 2.94 -16.68
C PRO A 100 -10.18 2.55 -15.22
N MET A 101 -9.04 1.92 -14.95
CA MET A 101 -8.60 1.45 -13.65
C MET A 101 -7.39 2.26 -13.20
N ILE A 102 -7.33 2.57 -11.91
CA ILE A 102 -6.13 3.17 -11.33
C ILE A 102 -5.10 2.08 -11.11
N VAL A 103 -3.86 2.37 -11.47
CA VAL A 103 -2.68 1.57 -11.13
C VAL A 103 -1.57 2.49 -10.63
N PHE A 104 -0.61 1.94 -9.88
CA PHE A 104 0.56 2.69 -9.50
C PHE A 104 1.47 2.94 -10.70
N SER A 105 2.09 4.13 -10.72
CA SER A 105 3.33 4.32 -11.45
C SER A 105 4.50 3.68 -10.70
N ASP A 106 5.69 3.69 -11.30
CA ASP A 106 6.91 3.23 -10.62
C ASP A 106 7.25 4.10 -9.40
N ILE A 107 7.03 5.42 -9.50
CA ILE A 107 7.27 6.38 -8.40
C ILE A 107 6.22 6.20 -7.30
N GLY A 108 4.95 6.11 -7.66
CA GLY A 108 3.85 5.88 -6.73
C GLY A 108 3.99 4.55 -6.01
N TRP A 109 4.38 3.49 -6.73
CA TRP A 109 4.65 2.19 -6.14
C TRP A 109 5.84 2.23 -5.18
N ALA A 110 6.92 2.95 -5.52
CA ALA A 110 8.05 3.09 -4.60
C ALA A 110 7.64 3.74 -3.27
N ILE A 111 6.82 4.79 -3.32
CA ILE A 111 6.31 5.49 -2.12
C ILE A 111 5.34 4.62 -1.33
N GLU A 112 4.37 3.99 -2.00
CA GLU A 112 3.39 3.12 -1.32
C GLU A 112 4.08 1.93 -0.67
N ARG A 113 5.00 1.28 -1.39
CA ARG A 113 5.76 0.13 -0.87
C ARG A 113 6.54 0.49 0.38
N GLU A 114 7.15 1.67 0.42
CA GLU A 114 7.87 2.19 1.58
C GLU A 114 6.91 2.41 2.76
N THR A 115 5.82 3.14 2.50
CA THR A 115 4.78 3.47 3.50
C THR A 115 4.18 2.20 4.10
N TYR A 116 3.83 1.23 3.25
CA TYR A 116 3.21 0.00 3.71
C TYR A 116 4.18 -0.92 4.46
N ALA A 117 5.45 -0.96 4.06
CA ALA A 117 6.47 -1.69 4.82
C ALA A 117 6.66 -1.10 6.23
N GLU A 118 6.54 0.22 6.40
CA GLU A 118 6.57 0.86 7.73
C GLU A 118 5.35 0.50 8.58
N GLU A 119 4.14 0.51 8.00
CA GLU A 119 2.94 0.05 8.70
C GLU A 119 3.07 -1.40 9.17
N LEU A 120 3.60 -2.28 8.31
CA LEU A 120 3.84 -3.68 8.65
C LEU A 120 4.90 -3.83 9.74
N LEU A 121 5.99 -3.05 9.70
CA LEU A 121 7.00 -3.05 10.76
C LEU A 121 6.39 -2.67 12.11
N LEU A 122 5.59 -1.60 12.16
CA LEU A 122 4.89 -1.19 13.37
C LEU A 122 3.95 -2.29 13.89
N LYS A 123 3.22 -2.93 12.98
CA LYS A 123 2.32 -4.04 13.31
C LYS A 123 3.09 -5.23 13.90
N LEU A 124 4.18 -5.65 13.27
CA LEU A 124 5.03 -6.73 13.77
C LEU A 124 5.70 -6.37 15.11
N THR A 125 6.10 -5.10 15.28
CA THR A 125 6.67 -4.61 16.54
C THR A 125 5.69 -4.75 17.69
N SER A 126 4.40 -4.42 17.47
CA SER A 126 3.35 -4.55 18.49
C SER A 126 3.10 -6.00 18.94
N MET A 127 3.50 -6.99 18.16
CA MET A 127 3.29 -8.42 18.44
C MET A 127 4.46 -9.08 19.18
N LEU A 128 5.58 -8.38 19.35
CA LEU A 128 6.80 -8.97 19.95
C LEU A 128 6.59 -9.41 21.40
N ASP A 129 5.69 -8.75 22.13
CA ASP A 129 5.42 -9.04 23.53
C ASP A 129 4.46 -10.23 23.70
N GLU A 130 3.52 -10.41 22.77
CA GLU A 130 2.49 -11.47 22.82
C GLU A 130 3.00 -12.84 22.34
N ARG A 131 4.09 -12.86 21.56
CA ARG A 131 4.69 -14.07 20.95
C ARG A 131 3.74 -14.89 20.07
N ASP A 132 2.59 -14.35 19.71
CA ASP A 132 1.73 -14.88 18.66
C ASP A 132 2.14 -14.29 17.31
N TYR A 133 2.80 -15.12 16.51
CA TYR A 133 3.32 -14.72 15.21
C TYR A 133 2.48 -15.20 14.04
N ILE A 134 1.24 -15.65 14.26
CA ILE A 134 0.34 -16.12 13.19
C ILE A 134 0.16 -15.07 12.08
N TYR A 135 0.25 -13.78 12.42
CA TYR A 135 0.12 -12.70 11.44
C TYR A 135 1.11 -12.80 10.26
N VAL A 136 2.29 -13.38 10.44
CA VAL A 136 3.28 -13.54 9.35
C VAL A 136 2.79 -14.46 8.24
N GLU A 137 1.81 -15.33 8.50
CA GLU A 137 1.14 -16.14 7.48
C GLU A 137 0.44 -15.27 6.43
N THR A 138 -0.05 -14.09 6.83
CA THR A 138 -0.69 -13.13 5.93
C THR A 138 0.31 -12.44 4.98
N LEU A 139 1.62 -12.65 5.14
CA LEU A 139 2.67 -11.99 4.36
C LEU A 139 3.11 -12.80 3.12
N LYS A 140 2.82 -14.11 3.10
CA LYS A 140 3.39 -15.08 2.15
C LYS A 140 3.15 -14.76 0.67
N ASP A 141 1.97 -14.26 0.33
CA ASP A 141 1.57 -14.00 -1.07
C ASP A 141 1.69 -12.53 -1.47
N ARG A 142 2.33 -11.71 -0.63
CA ARG A 142 2.51 -10.28 -0.91
C ARG A 142 3.63 -10.05 -1.92
N ASN A 143 3.67 -8.82 -2.44
CA ASN A 143 4.73 -8.41 -3.36
C ASN A 143 6.10 -8.69 -2.73
N ARG A 144 6.87 -9.53 -3.40
CA ARG A 144 8.18 -9.97 -2.92
C ARG A 144 9.13 -8.81 -2.62
N GLY A 145 9.16 -7.78 -3.47
CA GLY A 145 10.02 -6.63 -3.27
C GLY A 145 9.65 -5.85 -2.01
N MET A 146 8.36 -5.82 -1.65
CA MET A 146 7.89 -5.26 -0.38
C MET A 146 8.32 -6.12 0.82
N ILE A 147 8.20 -7.45 0.73
CA ILE A 147 8.66 -8.36 1.79
C ILE A 147 10.15 -8.21 2.06
N LEU A 148 10.96 -8.14 1.00
CA LEU A 148 12.41 -7.95 1.14
C LEU A 148 12.74 -6.60 1.81
N LEU A 149 12.03 -5.54 1.45
CA LEU A 149 12.17 -4.23 2.09
C LEU A 149 11.78 -4.27 3.57
N LEU A 150 10.68 -4.94 3.91
CA LEU A 150 10.24 -5.11 5.30
C LEU A 150 11.29 -5.85 6.14
N ILE A 151 11.88 -6.92 5.60
CA ILE A 151 12.95 -7.68 6.28
C ILE A 151 14.17 -6.78 6.53
N GLU A 152 14.56 -5.97 5.54
CA GLU A 152 15.67 -5.02 5.70
C GLU A 152 15.36 -3.99 6.79
N LYS A 153 14.15 -3.40 6.78
CA LYS A 153 13.72 -2.46 7.83
C LYS A 153 13.74 -3.11 9.22
N ILE A 154 13.33 -4.37 9.35
CA ILE A 154 13.45 -5.12 10.62
C ILE A 154 14.92 -5.24 11.03
N LYS A 155 15.80 -5.60 10.08
CA LYS A 155 17.25 -5.73 10.31
C LYS A 155 17.86 -4.42 10.81
N GLU A 156 17.52 -3.30 10.16
CA GLU A 156 17.98 -1.95 10.52
C GLU A 156 17.56 -1.49 11.92
N THR A 157 16.50 -2.08 12.49
CA THR A 157 16.11 -1.75 13.88
C THR A 157 17.15 -2.20 14.92
N GLY A 158 18.00 -3.19 14.59
CA GLY A 158 18.92 -3.82 15.54
C GLY A 158 18.23 -4.51 16.74
N ASN A 159 16.91 -4.66 16.72
CA ASN A 159 16.14 -5.16 17.86
C ASN A 159 16.08 -6.71 17.84
N VAL A 160 16.90 -7.34 18.68
CA VAL A 160 17.00 -8.81 18.80
C VAL A 160 15.68 -9.50 19.16
N ARG A 161 14.69 -8.76 19.70
CA ARG A 161 13.37 -9.31 20.02
C ARG A 161 12.61 -9.79 18.78
N PHE A 162 12.99 -9.37 17.57
CA PHE A 162 12.40 -9.88 16.32
C PHE A 162 12.83 -11.32 15.98
N VAL A 163 13.91 -11.86 16.57
CA VAL A 163 14.45 -13.17 16.18
C VAL A 163 13.42 -14.31 16.23
N PRO A 164 12.59 -14.47 17.28
CA PRO A 164 11.57 -15.51 17.30
C PRO A 164 10.53 -15.35 16.18
N LEU A 165 10.10 -14.12 15.92
CA LEU A 165 9.15 -13.79 14.84
C LEU A 165 9.75 -14.13 13.47
N LEU A 166 10.99 -13.72 13.20
CA LEU A 166 11.68 -14.01 11.94
C LEU A 166 11.88 -15.52 11.72
N ARG A 167 12.12 -16.29 12.78
CA ARG A 167 12.21 -17.76 12.71
C ARG A 167 10.87 -18.42 12.41
N ALA A 168 9.79 -17.95 13.04
CA ALA A 168 8.43 -18.41 12.74
C ALA A 168 8.07 -18.11 11.27
N TRP A 169 8.38 -16.91 10.81
CA TRP A 169 8.16 -16.50 9.42
C TRP A 169 9.00 -17.32 8.43
N HIS A 170 10.26 -17.59 8.74
CA HIS A 170 11.14 -18.42 7.89
C HIS A 170 10.54 -19.81 7.63
N ALA A 171 9.86 -20.41 8.61
CA ALA A 171 9.32 -21.76 8.49
C ALA A 171 8.27 -21.93 7.38
N ILE A 172 7.57 -20.86 6.99
CA ILE A 172 6.45 -20.89 6.05
C ILE A 172 6.78 -20.31 4.66
N GLU A 173 7.97 -19.75 4.50
CA GLU A 173 8.38 -18.97 3.34
C GLU A 173 9.10 -19.78 2.23
N TYR A 174 9.19 -19.18 1.04
CA TYR A 174 9.97 -19.76 -0.06
C TYR A 174 11.47 -19.55 0.11
N LYS A 175 12.29 -20.45 -0.47
CA LYS A 175 13.76 -20.51 -0.28
C LYS A 175 14.52 -19.18 -0.33
N LYS A 176 14.15 -18.26 -1.25
CA LYS A 176 14.85 -16.97 -1.35
C LYS A 176 14.39 -15.95 -0.31
N VAL A 177 13.16 -16.00 0.20
CA VAL A 177 12.76 -15.18 1.35
C VAL A 177 13.35 -15.76 2.64
N GLN A 178 13.40 -17.09 2.75
CA GLN A 178 14.09 -17.80 3.83
C GLN A 178 15.55 -17.35 3.99
N ALA A 179 16.31 -17.26 2.90
CA ALA A 179 17.69 -16.79 2.93
C ALA A 179 17.81 -15.39 3.56
N GLU A 180 16.93 -14.46 3.18
CA GLU A 180 16.97 -13.08 3.69
C GLU A 180 16.53 -12.99 5.15
N LEU A 181 15.52 -13.76 5.55
CA LEU A 181 15.12 -13.88 6.96
C LEU A 181 16.26 -14.45 7.82
N GLN A 182 16.96 -15.46 7.31
CA GLN A 182 18.09 -16.06 8.01
C GLN A 182 19.26 -15.07 8.13
N ASN A 183 19.55 -14.29 7.09
CA ASN A 183 20.54 -13.21 7.12
C ASN A 183 20.17 -12.16 8.18
N ALA A 184 18.92 -11.73 8.22
CA ALA A 184 18.45 -10.77 9.22
C ALA A 184 18.58 -11.31 10.65
N VAL A 185 18.23 -12.59 10.89
CA VAL A 185 18.42 -13.24 12.20
C VAL A 185 19.90 -13.25 12.61
N GLN A 186 20.80 -13.63 11.71
CA GLN A 186 22.24 -13.65 12.00
C GLN A 186 22.76 -12.25 12.32
N TYR A 187 22.38 -11.25 11.54
CA TYR A 187 22.77 -9.85 11.76
C TYR A 187 22.30 -9.35 13.13
N LEU A 188 21.02 -9.54 13.47
CA LEU A 188 20.48 -9.11 14.75
C LEU A 188 21.19 -9.78 15.93
N LEU A 189 21.50 -11.09 15.83
CA LEU A 189 22.23 -11.81 16.86
C LEU A 189 23.70 -11.35 17.00
N GLN A 190 24.34 -10.87 15.93
CA GLN A 190 25.70 -10.34 15.97
C GLN A 190 25.74 -8.92 16.55
N GLU A 191 24.86 -8.02 16.11
CA GLU A 191 24.76 -6.65 16.65
C GLU A 191 24.33 -6.63 18.12
N GLY A 192 23.44 -7.54 18.53
CA GLY A 192 23.03 -7.68 19.92
C GLY A 192 24.11 -8.22 20.88
N GLN A 193 25.28 -8.64 20.37
CA GLN A 193 26.44 -9.00 21.17
C GLN A 193 27.41 -7.83 21.39
N ILE A 194 27.22 -6.71 20.67
CA ILE A 194 28.11 -5.54 20.70
C ILE A 194 27.53 -4.41 21.60
N LYS A 195 26.32 -4.58 22.15
CA LYS A 195 25.69 -3.68 23.14
C LYS A 195 25.49 -4.38 24.48
#